data_AF-A0A1Q5R7B0-F1
#
_entry.id   AF-A0A1Q5R7B0-F1
#
_cell.length_a   1.000
_cell.length_b   1.000
_cell.length_c   1.000
_cell.angle_alpha   90.00
_cell.angle_beta   90.00
_cell.angle_gamma   90.00
#
_symmetry.space_group_name_H-M   'P 1'
#
loop_
_entity.id
_entity.type
_entity.pdbx_description
1 polymer ?
#
loop_
_entity_poly.entity_id
_entity_poly.type
_entity_poly.pdbx_seq_one_letter_code
_entity_poly.pdbx_strand_id
1 'polypeptide(L)'
;GSGAFSITTSALTQGAHTITAKATDAAGNTGAASSGYAVTIDTTGPSVSGLQAAHNNNKASGSVSDNFAGTVTVHVLVSTNGGSTYTDKGTTSVSVDGSSSTNWSFTVPGGLGNGDKVEAYAVDSAGNQGATIGPVTAPAGVAGYDINLGLVSSTQSGQVVTIQNVPTDWTFNSGIHNADGSWTVANANVAALTVTPAAGFVGAVLLDVYSMQTDGAGATHQLLTPDNIEAYAPGSPIFAWSGDDTLTGSSGHDTFVFSQPIGNDVVHSFEVSSDVIDLISYGWQSFADVQTHTADDANGNAVITLADGQTITLDGVHAADLTAANFEFDVTPTTENPGAMTIGDGAMLPLSGIIHNTGTIELQASGDDTLLQLIQTGITLNGGGQVVLSDDDHNVIAGTASNVTLDNVDNVISGAGQIGQGSLTLSNEGIIDATGTHALVIDTGANVIANAGTLEATGTGGLVLASAVANSGLIWANGGSVTAEGEVTGNGNALISGAGTIEFQAASAAGVTFDTTAAGHLILDDAFHFSGTVGGVDGNDDIDIKGVSFGAGTTVSFTENQAGTGGTLTVTDGAHTANIVLLGQYDPNGFAEKADTTNGTLITYDPHHIA
;
A
#
# COMPACT_ATOMS: atom_id res chain seq x y z
N GLY A 1 -54.75 35.94 9.28
CA GLY A 1 -54.76 34.67 8.55
C GLY A 1 -53.33 34.22 8.37
N SER A 2 -53.06 32.92 8.41
CA SER A 2 -51.75 32.37 8.04
C SER A 2 -51.62 32.44 6.51
N GLY A 3 -50.72 33.29 6.01
CA GLY A 3 -50.41 33.37 4.59
C GLY A 3 -49.19 32.51 4.28
N ALA A 4 -49.32 31.57 3.36
CA ALA A 4 -48.17 30.94 2.73
C ALA A 4 -47.59 31.91 1.69
N PHE A 5 -46.28 32.07 1.68
CA PHE A 5 -45.55 32.84 0.66
C PHE A 5 -44.47 31.95 0.05
N SER A 6 -44.05 32.27 -1.18
CA SER A 6 -42.89 31.67 -1.82
C SER A 6 -42.07 32.79 -2.45
N ILE A 7 -40.75 32.77 -2.20
CA ILE A 7 -39.79 33.71 -2.75
C ILE A 7 -38.60 32.89 -3.24
N THR A 8 -38.21 33.08 -4.49
CA THR A 8 -36.98 32.48 -5.04
C THR A 8 -35.82 33.42 -4.74
N THR A 9 -34.77 32.91 -4.12
CA THR A 9 -33.54 33.67 -3.88
C THR A 9 -32.76 33.84 -5.19
N SER A 10 -31.77 34.72 -5.20
CA SER A 10 -30.67 34.58 -6.16
C SER A 10 -29.96 33.24 -5.94
N ALA A 11 -29.25 32.77 -6.96
CA ALA A 11 -28.37 31.60 -6.80
C ALA A 11 -27.43 31.84 -5.62
N LEU A 12 -27.41 30.87 -4.71
CA LEU A 12 -26.50 30.86 -3.57
C LEU A 12 -25.19 30.23 -4.01
N THR A 13 -24.07 30.81 -3.58
CA THR A 13 -22.74 30.28 -3.88
C THR A 13 -22.45 29.03 -3.05
N GLN A 14 -21.40 28.29 -3.38
CA GLN A 14 -20.88 27.20 -2.55
C GLN A 14 -20.74 27.60 -1.07
N GLY A 15 -21.06 26.68 -0.17
CA GLY A 15 -20.80 26.80 1.27
C GLY A 15 -22.04 27.07 2.11
N ALA A 16 -21.82 27.42 3.38
CA ALA A 16 -22.87 27.60 4.37
C ALA A 16 -23.58 28.96 4.23
N HIS A 17 -24.91 28.93 4.22
CA HIS A 17 -25.79 30.09 4.23
C HIS A 17 -26.77 30.02 5.40
N THR A 18 -27.20 31.19 5.86
CA THR A 18 -28.29 31.30 6.84
C THR A 18 -29.41 32.15 6.27
N ILE A 19 -30.56 31.53 6.02
CA ILE A 19 -31.74 32.20 5.48
C ILE A 19 -32.58 32.74 6.64
N THR A 20 -32.93 34.02 6.59
CA THR A 20 -33.88 34.65 7.51
C THR A 20 -34.94 35.42 6.72
N ALA A 21 -36.14 35.54 7.30
CA ALA A 21 -37.24 36.29 6.69
C ALA A 21 -37.71 37.43 7.62
N LYS A 22 -38.09 38.57 7.03
CA LYS A 22 -38.79 39.67 7.71
C LYS A 22 -40.09 39.96 6.96
N ALA A 23 -41.13 40.33 7.71
CA ALA A 23 -42.40 40.75 7.14
C ALA A 23 -42.61 42.25 7.41
N THR A 24 -43.09 42.97 6.39
CA THR A 24 -43.47 44.38 6.49
C THR A 24 -44.96 44.52 6.17
N ASP A 25 -45.72 45.20 7.04
CA ASP A 25 -47.14 45.44 6.79
C ASP A 25 -47.37 46.59 5.78
N ALA A 26 -48.63 46.79 5.37
CA ALA A 26 -48.99 47.85 4.42
C ALA A 26 -48.78 49.29 4.97
N ALA A 27 -48.62 49.44 6.29
CA ALA A 27 -48.29 50.71 6.92
C ALA A 27 -46.78 50.95 7.02
N GLY A 28 -45.94 50.01 6.57
CA GLY A 28 -44.49 50.09 6.57
C GLY A 28 -43.82 49.58 7.85
N ASN A 29 -44.54 48.92 8.76
CA ASN A 29 -43.95 48.37 9.97
C ASN A 29 -43.29 47.02 9.66
N THR A 30 -41.97 46.92 9.88
CA THR A 30 -41.21 45.67 9.68
C THR A 30 -41.03 44.94 11.00
N GLY A 31 -41.39 43.66 11.04
CA GLY A 31 -41.20 42.78 12.20
C GLY A 31 -39.74 42.33 12.39
N ALA A 32 -39.50 41.62 13.50
CA ALA A 32 -38.23 40.94 13.74
C ALA A 32 -37.93 39.89 12.65
N ALA A 33 -36.65 39.57 12.45
CA ALA A 33 -36.27 38.45 11.60
C ALA A 33 -36.74 37.13 12.22
N SER A 34 -37.03 36.14 11.36
CA SER A 34 -37.21 34.75 11.79
C SER A 34 -35.94 34.20 12.44
N SER A 35 -36.05 33.04 13.10
CA SER A 35 -34.89 32.20 13.34
C SER A 35 -34.19 31.88 12.01
N GLY A 36 -32.86 31.80 12.04
CA GLY A 36 -32.07 31.40 10.88
C GLY A 36 -32.35 29.95 10.50
N TYR A 37 -32.52 29.70 9.21
CA TYR A 37 -32.49 28.37 8.62
C TYR A 37 -31.14 28.16 7.95
N ALA A 38 -30.34 27.26 8.49
CA ALA A 38 -29.04 26.91 7.93
C ALA A 38 -29.24 26.03 6.68
N VAL A 39 -28.54 26.37 5.60
CA VAL A 39 -28.46 25.56 4.38
C VAL A 39 -27.02 25.55 3.91
N THR A 40 -26.52 24.40 3.51
CA THR A 40 -25.23 24.28 2.84
C THR A 40 -25.48 24.03 1.37
N ILE A 41 -24.86 24.84 0.53
CA ILE A 41 -24.90 24.66 -0.92
C ILE A 41 -23.65 23.91 -1.32
N ASP A 42 -23.86 22.77 -1.96
CA ASP A 42 -22.80 21.92 -2.46
C ASP A 42 -22.98 21.67 -3.96
N THR A 43 -21.95 22.00 -4.71
CA THR A 43 -21.90 21.95 -6.17
C THR A 43 -20.63 21.27 -6.70
N THR A 44 -19.79 20.75 -5.80
CA THR A 44 -18.54 20.08 -6.15
C THR A 44 -18.69 18.60 -5.93
N GLY A 45 -18.40 17.78 -6.94
CA GLY A 45 -18.36 16.33 -6.76
C GLY A 45 -17.11 15.88 -6.00
N PRO A 46 -17.13 14.65 -5.47
CA PRO A 46 -15.99 14.04 -4.78
C PRO A 46 -14.85 13.70 -5.76
N SER A 47 -13.65 13.50 -5.23
CA SER A 47 -12.47 13.08 -5.99
C SER A 47 -12.16 11.62 -5.72
N VAL A 48 -11.91 10.82 -6.76
CA VAL A 48 -11.38 9.46 -6.65
C VAL A 48 -9.93 9.47 -7.10
N SER A 49 -9.05 8.79 -6.37
CA SER A 49 -7.60 8.70 -6.61
C SER A 49 -7.08 7.28 -6.40
N GLY A 50 -5.85 7.00 -6.84
CA GLY A 50 -5.17 5.72 -6.59
C GLY A 50 -5.93 4.48 -7.08
N LEU A 51 -6.66 4.56 -8.20
CA LEU A 51 -7.43 3.41 -8.71
C LEU A 51 -6.49 2.27 -9.08
N GLN A 52 -6.60 1.17 -8.35
CA GLN A 52 -5.91 -0.07 -8.62
C GLN A 52 -6.92 -1.15 -8.97
N ALA A 53 -6.57 -1.99 -9.95
CA ALA A 53 -7.34 -3.15 -10.34
C ALA A 53 -6.48 -4.40 -10.17
N ALA A 54 -6.71 -5.13 -9.08
CA ALA A 54 -6.03 -6.38 -8.82
C ALA A 54 -6.80 -7.52 -9.50
N HIS A 55 -6.28 -7.98 -10.64
CA HIS A 55 -6.88 -9.07 -11.44
C HIS A 55 -6.90 -10.40 -10.67
N ASN A 56 -5.90 -10.65 -9.82
CA ASN A 56 -5.73 -11.91 -9.07
C ASN A 56 -6.78 -12.11 -7.96
N ASN A 57 -7.28 -11.03 -7.35
CA ASN A 57 -8.27 -11.07 -6.27
C ASN A 57 -9.63 -10.47 -6.68
N ASN A 58 -9.77 -10.07 -7.96
CA ASN A 58 -10.95 -9.46 -8.55
C ASN A 58 -11.42 -8.18 -7.84
N LYS A 59 -10.50 -7.37 -7.32
CA LYS A 59 -10.84 -6.13 -6.62
C LYS A 59 -10.44 -4.90 -7.43
N ALA A 60 -11.33 -3.92 -7.43
CA ALA A 60 -10.99 -2.53 -7.67
C ALA A 60 -10.87 -1.83 -6.31
N SER A 61 -9.86 -1.01 -6.13
CA SER A 61 -9.63 -0.22 -4.92
C SER A 61 -9.04 1.13 -5.24
N GLY A 62 -9.07 2.02 -4.27
CA GLY A 62 -8.42 3.32 -4.33
C GLY A 62 -8.86 4.18 -3.16
N SER A 63 -8.64 5.48 -3.29
CA SER A 63 -9.01 6.49 -2.31
C SER A 63 -10.17 7.34 -2.83
N VAL A 64 -10.96 7.88 -1.90
CA VAL A 64 -12.00 8.86 -2.20
C VAL A 64 -11.98 9.98 -1.17
N SER A 65 -12.11 11.23 -1.63
CA SER A 65 -12.24 12.40 -0.78
C SER A 65 -13.39 13.28 -1.23
N ASP A 66 -13.91 14.09 -0.31
CA ASP A 66 -14.93 15.09 -0.58
C ASP A 66 -14.68 16.32 0.31
N ASN A 67 -15.17 17.48 -0.11
CA ASN A 67 -15.10 18.73 0.65
C ASN A 67 -16.08 18.77 1.83
N PHE A 68 -17.04 17.84 1.88
CA PHE A 68 -18.03 17.73 2.95
C PHE A 68 -18.01 16.36 3.57
N ALA A 69 -18.18 16.33 4.90
CA ALA A 69 -18.41 15.08 5.60
C ALA A 69 -19.74 14.46 5.15
N GLY A 70 -19.72 13.18 4.81
CA GLY A 70 -20.91 12.52 4.29
C GLY A 70 -20.64 11.12 3.77
N THR A 71 -21.69 10.50 3.25
CA THR A 71 -21.56 9.25 2.51
C THR A 71 -21.29 9.58 1.05
N VAL A 72 -20.21 9.02 0.53
CA VAL A 72 -19.85 9.05 -0.89
C VAL A 72 -20.08 7.66 -1.47
N THR A 73 -20.64 7.59 -2.68
CA THR A 73 -20.87 6.33 -3.40
C THR A 73 -19.93 6.25 -4.59
N VAL A 74 -19.04 5.26 -4.58
CA VAL A 74 -18.12 4.96 -5.69
C VAL A 74 -18.79 3.95 -6.62
N HIS A 75 -18.80 4.26 -7.91
CA HIS A 75 -19.24 3.40 -9.01
C HIS A 75 -18.02 2.79 -9.70
N VAL A 76 -18.04 1.48 -9.95
CA VAL A 76 -16.97 0.75 -10.64
C VAL A 76 -17.48 0.26 -11.98
N LEU A 77 -16.80 0.65 -13.06
CA LEU A 77 -17.12 0.26 -14.42
C LEU A 77 -16.00 -0.62 -14.97
N VAL A 78 -16.36 -1.63 -15.76
CA VAL A 78 -15.39 -2.54 -16.36
C VAL A 78 -15.64 -2.66 -17.85
N SER A 79 -14.57 -2.53 -18.63
CA SER A 79 -14.52 -2.93 -20.02
C SER A 79 -13.81 -4.27 -20.14
N THR A 80 -14.40 -5.22 -20.87
CA THR A 80 -13.84 -6.57 -21.03
C THR A 80 -12.94 -6.67 -22.25
N ASN A 81 -11.79 -7.35 -22.13
CA ASN A 81 -10.84 -7.61 -23.22
C ASN A 81 -10.42 -6.33 -23.99
N GLY A 82 -10.10 -5.24 -23.30
CA GLY A 82 -9.64 -4.00 -23.92
C GLY A 82 -10.65 -3.28 -24.84
N GLY A 83 -11.94 -3.63 -24.77
CA GLY A 83 -12.99 -2.94 -25.54
C GLY A 83 -13.14 -1.46 -25.15
N SER A 84 -13.81 -0.67 -25.98
CA SER A 84 -14.09 0.76 -25.68
C SER A 84 -15.38 0.98 -24.89
N THR A 85 -16.07 -0.09 -24.47
CA THR A 85 -17.37 -0.01 -23.78
C THR A 85 -17.25 -0.45 -22.33
N TYR A 86 -17.41 0.49 -21.41
CA TYR A 86 -17.45 0.23 -19.97
C TYR A 86 -18.88 -0.09 -19.51
N THR A 87 -19.00 -1.13 -18.67
CA THR A 87 -20.26 -1.53 -18.04
C THR A 87 -20.15 -1.34 -16.53
N ASP A 88 -21.10 -0.65 -15.92
CA ASP A 88 -21.21 -0.52 -14.46
C ASP A 88 -21.38 -1.92 -13.83
N LYS A 89 -20.45 -2.29 -12.95
CA LYS A 89 -20.41 -3.57 -12.24
C LYS A 89 -20.97 -3.48 -10.83
N GLY A 90 -21.24 -2.28 -10.33
CA GLY A 90 -21.82 -2.02 -9.02
C GLY A 90 -21.12 -0.87 -8.29
N THR A 91 -21.52 -0.71 -7.03
CA THR A 91 -21.12 0.43 -6.20
C THR A 91 -20.63 -0.02 -4.83
N THR A 92 -19.74 0.77 -4.22
CA THR A 92 -19.42 0.72 -2.79
C THR A 92 -19.62 2.10 -2.17
N SER A 93 -19.93 2.17 -0.87
CA SER A 93 -20.15 3.44 -0.18
C SER A 93 -19.16 3.59 0.95
N VAL A 94 -18.57 4.79 1.06
CA VAL A 94 -17.57 5.14 2.06
C VAL A 94 -18.01 6.40 2.80
N SER A 95 -17.70 6.47 4.09
CA SER A 95 -17.91 7.68 4.90
C SER A 95 -16.62 8.50 4.85
N VAL A 96 -16.73 9.75 4.41
CA VAL A 96 -15.62 10.70 4.40
C VAL A 96 -15.85 11.79 5.44
N ASP A 97 -14.77 12.39 5.96
CA ASP A 97 -14.82 13.40 7.02
C ASP A 97 -14.86 14.85 6.49
N GLY A 98 -14.77 15.03 5.18
CA GLY A 98 -14.74 16.33 4.50
C GLY A 98 -13.37 16.99 4.43
N SER A 99 -12.30 16.28 4.78
CA SER A 99 -10.94 16.83 4.87
C SER A 99 -9.81 15.87 4.52
N SER A 100 -10.02 14.56 4.63
CA SER A 100 -9.05 13.50 4.30
C SER A 100 -9.59 12.55 3.23
N SER A 101 -8.68 11.82 2.57
CA SER A 101 -9.03 10.68 1.74
C SER A 101 -9.44 9.50 2.62
N THR A 102 -10.24 8.60 2.05
CA THR A 102 -10.61 7.33 2.69
C THR A 102 -10.57 6.21 1.66
N ASN A 103 -9.95 5.10 2.03
CA ASN A 103 -9.84 3.93 1.16
C ASN A 103 -11.19 3.28 0.89
N TRP A 104 -11.35 2.79 -0.34
CA TRP A 104 -12.46 1.98 -0.77
C TRP A 104 -11.97 0.71 -1.47
N SER A 105 -12.74 -0.36 -1.34
CA SER A 105 -12.53 -1.60 -2.07
C SER A 105 -13.87 -2.13 -2.55
N PHE A 106 -13.87 -2.67 -3.76
CA PHE A 106 -15.03 -3.28 -4.39
C PHE A 106 -14.61 -4.58 -5.09
N THR A 107 -15.25 -5.69 -4.71
CA THR A 107 -15.07 -6.97 -5.40
C THR A 107 -15.95 -7.02 -6.64
N VAL A 108 -15.34 -7.12 -7.82
CA VAL A 108 -16.02 -7.07 -9.11
C VAL A 108 -16.83 -8.37 -9.33
N PRO A 109 -18.17 -8.30 -9.42
CA PRO A 109 -18.99 -9.48 -9.64
C PRO A 109 -18.70 -10.13 -11.01
N GLY A 110 -18.39 -11.42 -10.97
CA GLY A 110 -18.00 -12.19 -12.16
C GLY A 110 -16.49 -12.20 -12.44
N GLY A 111 -15.69 -11.50 -11.63
CA GLY A 111 -14.24 -11.46 -11.75
C GLY A 111 -13.72 -10.38 -12.71
N LEU A 112 -12.40 -10.19 -12.69
CA LEU A 112 -11.62 -9.43 -13.66
C LEU A 112 -10.76 -10.44 -14.46
N GLY A 113 -10.94 -10.45 -15.78
CA GLY A 113 -10.09 -11.20 -16.70
C GLY A 113 -8.79 -10.46 -17.00
N ASN A 114 -7.83 -11.15 -17.65
CA ASN A 114 -6.62 -10.50 -18.16
C ASN A 114 -6.99 -9.52 -19.29
N GLY A 115 -6.48 -8.29 -19.24
CA GLY A 115 -6.82 -7.22 -20.20
C GLY A 115 -8.18 -6.54 -19.97
N ASP A 116 -8.87 -6.81 -18.87
CA ASP A 116 -10.02 -6.01 -18.44
C ASP A 116 -9.54 -4.63 -17.97
N LYS A 117 -10.28 -3.57 -18.31
CA LYS A 117 -9.98 -2.20 -17.89
C LYS A 117 -11.01 -1.74 -16.87
N VAL A 118 -10.55 -1.14 -15.77
CA VAL A 118 -11.41 -0.63 -14.70
C VAL A 118 -11.44 0.89 -14.74
N GLU A 119 -12.65 1.44 -14.65
CA GLU A 119 -12.92 2.86 -14.43
C GLU A 119 -13.68 3.04 -13.12
N ALA A 120 -13.53 4.19 -12.48
CA ALA A 120 -14.31 4.55 -11.32
C ALA A 120 -14.73 6.02 -11.31
N TYR A 121 -15.86 6.33 -10.67
CA TYR A 121 -16.22 7.70 -10.30
C TYR A 121 -17.01 7.68 -9.00
N ALA A 122 -17.12 8.82 -8.33
CA ALA A 122 -17.86 8.93 -7.09
C ALA A 122 -18.99 9.97 -7.17
N VAL A 123 -20.03 9.76 -6.35
CA VAL A 123 -21.18 10.65 -6.20
C VAL A 123 -21.37 10.95 -4.71
N ASP A 124 -21.46 12.24 -4.36
CA ASP A 124 -21.68 12.68 -2.98
C ASP A 124 -23.16 12.57 -2.54
N SER A 125 -23.43 12.99 -1.31
CA SER A 125 -24.79 13.02 -0.74
C SER A 125 -25.69 14.10 -1.33
N ALA A 126 -25.14 15.12 -1.99
CA ALA A 126 -25.88 16.15 -2.72
C ALA A 126 -26.23 15.72 -4.16
N GLY A 127 -25.65 14.62 -4.63
CA GLY A 127 -25.81 14.07 -5.97
C GLY A 127 -24.83 14.64 -7.00
N ASN A 128 -23.77 15.34 -6.58
CA ASN A 128 -22.74 15.79 -7.50
C ASN A 128 -21.80 14.63 -7.84
N GLN A 129 -21.50 14.48 -9.12
CA GLN A 129 -20.58 13.45 -9.62
C GLN A 129 -19.18 14.03 -9.79
N GLY A 130 -18.17 13.28 -9.33
CA GLY A 130 -16.75 13.54 -9.56
C GLY A 130 -16.28 13.24 -10.98
N ALA A 131 -14.99 13.48 -11.23
CA ALA A 131 -14.35 13.01 -12.45
C ALA A 131 -14.40 11.47 -12.53
N THR A 132 -14.50 10.94 -13.75
CA THR A 132 -14.25 9.51 -13.97
C THR A 132 -12.76 9.31 -14.11
N ILE A 133 -12.22 8.33 -13.39
CA ILE A 133 -10.82 7.91 -13.46
C ILE A 133 -10.71 6.61 -14.25
N GLY A 134 -9.79 6.60 -15.21
CA GLY A 134 -9.44 5.51 -16.13
C GLY A 134 -8.54 4.44 -15.52
N PRO A 135 -8.27 3.35 -16.24
CA PRO A 135 -7.23 2.41 -15.86
C PRO A 135 -5.88 3.14 -15.80
N VAL A 136 -5.06 2.78 -14.82
CA VAL A 136 -3.69 3.29 -14.71
C VAL A 136 -2.87 2.71 -15.85
N THR A 137 -2.22 3.57 -16.62
CA THR A 137 -1.14 3.14 -17.52
C THR A 137 0.15 3.05 -16.71
N ALA A 138 0.98 2.03 -16.97
CA ALA A 138 2.25 1.82 -16.27
C ALA A 138 3.42 1.89 -17.28
N PRO A 139 3.78 3.08 -17.76
CA PRO A 139 4.92 3.25 -18.62
C PRO A 139 6.22 3.18 -17.81
N ALA A 140 7.14 2.35 -18.28
CA ALA A 140 8.41 2.14 -17.63
C ALA A 140 9.57 2.42 -18.58
N GLY A 141 10.69 2.89 -18.05
CA GLY A 141 11.90 3.08 -18.83
C GLY A 141 13.07 3.57 -17.99
N VAL A 142 14.01 4.26 -18.64
CA VAL A 142 15.28 4.63 -18.02
C VAL A 142 15.30 6.13 -17.70
N ALA A 143 15.70 6.46 -16.49
CA ALA A 143 15.91 7.82 -16.04
C ALA A 143 16.86 8.61 -16.96
N GLY A 144 16.47 9.83 -17.34
CA GLY A 144 17.23 10.68 -18.26
C GLY A 144 17.02 10.38 -19.75
N TYR A 145 16.20 9.38 -20.07
CA TYR A 145 15.79 9.05 -21.44
C TYR A 145 14.29 9.21 -21.60
N ASP A 146 13.83 9.22 -22.86
CA ASP A 146 12.41 9.31 -23.17
C ASP A 146 11.70 8.01 -22.78
N ILE A 147 10.58 8.14 -22.09
CA ILE A 147 9.66 7.07 -21.72
C ILE A 147 8.34 7.33 -22.44
N ASN A 148 7.86 6.37 -23.24
CA ASN A 148 6.57 6.46 -23.90
C ASN A 148 5.45 6.28 -22.87
N LEU A 149 4.49 7.20 -22.84
CA LEU A 149 3.38 7.20 -21.88
C LEU A 149 2.31 6.13 -22.16
N GLY A 150 2.40 5.38 -23.26
CA GLY A 150 1.42 4.34 -23.59
C GLY A 150 0.01 4.86 -23.89
N LEU A 151 -0.17 6.18 -24.03
CA LEU A 151 -1.47 6.80 -24.22
C LEU A 151 -2.08 6.41 -25.57
N VAL A 152 -3.28 5.84 -25.57
CA VAL A 152 -3.95 5.47 -26.81
C VAL A 152 -4.60 6.69 -27.47
N SER A 153 -4.30 6.92 -28.75
CA SER A 153 -4.97 7.97 -29.52
C SER A 153 -6.46 7.62 -29.71
N SER A 154 -7.36 8.45 -29.19
CA SER A 154 -8.76 8.36 -29.60
C SER A 154 -8.86 8.82 -31.06
N THR A 155 -9.74 8.20 -31.85
CA THR A 155 -9.97 8.59 -33.27
C THR A 155 -10.53 10.02 -33.44
N GLN A 156 -10.58 10.82 -32.38
CA GLN A 156 -11.13 12.17 -32.35
C GLN A 156 -10.01 13.20 -32.64
N SER A 157 -10.05 13.75 -33.85
CA SER A 157 -9.21 14.90 -34.23
C SER A 157 -9.48 16.08 -33.28
N GLY A 158 -8.44 16.60 -32.63
CA GLY A 158 -8.55 17.79 -31.77
C GLY A 158 -8.39 17.56 -30.27
N GLN A 159 -7.92 16.38 -29.83
CA GLN A 159 -7.70 16.09 -28.42
C GLN A 159 -6.68 17.07 -27.80
N VAL A 160 -7.03 17.59 -26.64
CA VAL A 160 -6.14 18.35 -25.76
C VAL A 160 -5.98 17.53 -24.49
N VAL A 161 -4.74 17.31 -24.11
CA VAL A 161 -4.36 16.62 -22.88
C VAL A 161 -3.70 17.63 -21.96
N THR A 162 -4.11 17.63 -20.69
CA THR A 162 -3.45 18.39 -19.62
C THR A 162 -2.83 17.39 -18.67
N ILE A 163 -1.53 17.52 -18.40
CA ILE A 163 -0.78 16.65 -17.49
C ILE A 163 -0.41 17.45 -16.25
N GLN A 164 -0.74 16.93 -15.07
CA GLN A 164 -0.44 17.53 -13.78
C GLN A 164 0.47 16.60 -12.96
N ASN A 165 0.89 17.08 -11.78
CA ASN A 165 1.83 16.39 -10.87
C ASN A 165 3.19 16.07 -11.51
N VAL A 166 3.57 16.81 -12.54
CA VAL A 166 4.85 16.66 -13.24
C VAL A 166 5.98 17.19 -12.34
N PRO A 167 7.01 16.36 -12.02
CA PRO A 167 8.19 16.85 -11.32
C PRO A 167 8.90 17.98 -12.10
N THR A 168 9.44 18.97 -11.39
CA THR A 168 9.87 20.26 -12.00
C THR A 168 10.92 20.16 -13.09
N ASP A 169 11.75 19.10 -13.07
CA ASP A 169 12.88 18.91 -13.97
C ASP A 169 12.59 17.89 -15.09
N TRP A 170 11.34 17.45 -15.21
CA TRP A 170 10.90 16.54 -16.26
C TRP A 170 10.45 17.34 -17.49
N THR A 171 10.67 16.76 -18.67
CA THR A 171 10.29 17.39 -19.94
C THR A 171 9.45 16.45 -20.78
N PHE A 172 8.61 16.99 -21.66
CA PHE A 172 7.90 16.21 -22.66
C PHE A 172 8.44 16.51 -24.06
N ASN A 173 8.37 15.55 -24.97
CA ASN A 173 8.78 15.74 -26.37
C ASN A 173 7.89 16.74 -27.13
N SER A 174 6.72 17.07 -26.59
CA SER A 174 5.78 18.04 -27.15
C SER A 174 4.93 18.70 -26.05
N GLY A 175 4.25 19.79 -26.40
CA GLY A 175 3.37 20.54 -25.50
C GLY A 175 3.95 21.85 -24.97
N ILE A 176 3.16 22.51 -24.13
CA ILE A 176 3.49 23.79 -23.48
C ILE A 176 3.54 23.56 -21.98
N HIS A 177 4.67 23.91 -21.35
CA HIS A 177 4.79 23.98 -19.90
C HIS A 177 4.15 25.27 -19.38
N ASN A 178 3.15 25.12 -18.50
CA ASN A 178 2.36 26.20 -17.94
C ASN A 178 3.02 26.79 -16.68
N ALA A 179 2.57 27.98 -16.27
CA ALA A 179 3.12 28.66 -15.10
C ALA A 179 2.80 27.99 -13.76
N ASP A 180 1.80 27.09 -13.74
CA ASP A 180 1.39 26.29 -12.59
C ASP A 180 2.11 24.93 -12.51
N GLY A 181 3.06 24.64 -13.41
CA GLY A 181 3.79 23.37 -13.48
C GLY A 181 3.13 22.30 -14.34
N SER A 182 1.88 22.50 -14.76
CA SER A 182 1.20 21.55 -15.65
C SER A 182 1.71 21.64 -17.09
N TRP A 183 1.44 20.60 -17.89
CA TRP A 183 1.72 20.59 -19.32
C TRP A 183 0.43 20.49 -20.13
N THR A 184 0.29 21.31 -21.18
CA THR A 184 -0.81 21.19 -22.14
C THR A 184 -0.29 20.71 -23.50
N VAL A 185 -0.82 19.59 -23.97
CA VAL A 185 -0.49 18.98 -25.26
C VAL A 185 -1.73 19.06 -26.16
N ALA A 186 -1.67 19.83 -27.24
CA ALA A 186 -2.81 20.06 -28.14
C ALA A 186 -2.57 19.45 -29.53
N ASN A 187 -3.61 18.80 -30.09
CA ASN A 187 -3.57 18.20 -31.44
C ASN A 187 -2.42 17.21 -31.66
N ALA A 188 -1.94 16.55 -30.61
CA ALA A 188 -0.84 15.61 -30.71
C ALA A 188 -1.32 14.21 -31.10
N ASN A 189 -0.47 13.47 -31.80
CA ASN A 189 -0.52 12.02 -31.72
C ASN A 189 -0.12 11.63 -30.29
N VAL A 190 -1.09 11.53 -29.39
CA VAL A 190 -0.84 11.25 -27.96
C VAL A 190 -0.14 9.92 -27.74
N ALA A 191 -0.24 8.96 -28.69
CA ALA A 191 0.48 7.68 -28.65
C ALA A 191 1.99 7.80 -28.91
N ALA A 192 2.46 8.97 -29.36
CA ALA A 192 3.88 9.27 -29.50
C ALA A 192 4.37 10.25 -28.41
N LEU A 193 3.54 10.57 -27.41
CA LEU A 193 3.93 11.46 -26.33
C LEU A 193 4.90 10.71 -25.41
N THR A 194 6.07 11.32 -25.18
CA THR A 194 7.08 10.79 -24.26
C THR A 194 7.35 11.82 -23.17
N VAL A 195 7.74 11.31 -22.00
CA VAL A 195 8.29 12.09 -20.89
C VAL A 195 9.75 11.72 -20.69
N THR A 196 10.59 12.70 -20.37
CA THR A 196 12.00 12.49 -20.02
C THR A 196 12.17 12.80 -18.53
N PRO A 197 12.24 11.79 -17.65
CA PRO A 197 12.57 12.00 -16.25
C PRO A 197 13.95 12.63 -16.09
N ALA A 198 14.16 13.36 -14.99
CA ALA A 198 15.48 13.84 -14.64
C ALA A 198 16.48 12.67 -14.51
N ALA A 199 17.69 12.81 -15.04
CA ALA A 199 18.68 11.72 -15.07
C ALA A 199 19.11 11.18 -13.69
N GLY A 200 18.87 11.95 -12.62
CA GLY A 200 19.12 11.54 -11.24
C GLY A 200 17.90 10.99 -10.50
N PHE A 201 16.73 10.96 -11.13
CA PHE A 201 15.52 10.41 -10.54
C PHE A 201 15.46 8.90 -10.79
N VAL A 202 15.19 8.13 -9.75
CA VAL A 202 14.94 6.68 -9.85
C VAL A 202 13.71 6.39 -8.98
N GLY A 203 12.80 5.56 -9.48
CA GLY A 203 11.57 5.19 -8.77
C GLY A 203 10.32 5.47 -9.60
N ALA A 204 9.21 5.83 -8.96
CA ALA A 204 7.92 5.98 -9.63
C ALA A 204 7.17 7.26 -9.22
N VAL A 205 6.42 7.82 -10.16
CA VAL A 205 5.55 9.00 -9.96
C VAL A 205 4.22 8.79 -10.67
N LEU A 206 3.11 9.10 -9.98
CA LEU A 206 1.79 9.15 -10.58
C LEU A 206 1.55 10.52 -11.22
N LEU A 207 1.36 10.56 -12.55
CA LEU A 207 0.95 11.75 -13.28
C LEU A 207 -0.55 11.74 -13.52
N ASP A 208 -1.18 12.91 -13.37
CA ASP A 208 -2.59 13.06 -13.68
C ASP A 208 -2.78 13.49 -15.14
N VAL A 209 -3.24 12.57 -16.00
CA VAL A 209 -3.48 12.86 -17.43
C VAL A 209 -4.97 13.12 -17.66
N TYR A 210 -5.33 14.40 -17.84
CA TYR A 210 -6.69 14.81 -18.13
C TYR A 210 -6.94 14.88 -19.63
N SER A 211 -7.97 14.19 -20.11
CA SER A 211 -8.47 14.29 -21.48
C SER A 211 -9.96 14.70 -21.49
N MET A 212 -10.37 15.42 -22.53
CA MET A 212 -11.79 15.72 -22.75
C MET A 212 -12.39 14.68 -23.68
N GLN A 213 -13.37 13.93 -23.20
CA GLN A 213 -14.14 12.98 -24.00
C GLN A 213 -15.53 13.51 -24.26
N THR A 214 -16.04 13.32 -25.47
CA THR A 214 -17.46 13.55 -25.77
C THR A 214 -18.15 12.20 -25.90
N ASP A 215 -19.16 11.95 -25.07
CA ASP A 215 -19.91 10.70 -25.09
C ASP A 215 -20.80 10.59 -26.36
N GLY A 216 -21.38 9.40 -26.57
CA GLY A 216 -22.28 9.14 -27.71
C GLY A 216 -23.58 9.96 -27.69
N ALA A 217 -23.90 10.65 -26.59
CA ALA A 217 -25.02 11.57 -26.45
C ALA A 217 -24.63 13.04 -26.69
N GLY A 218 -23.33 13.33 -26.90
CA GLY A 218 -22.80 14.65 -27.19
C GLY A 218 -22.43 15.47 -25.94
N ALA A 219 -22.46 14.89 -24.74
CA ALA A 219 -21.97 15.55 -23.54
C ALA A 219 -20.45 15.38 -23.42
N THR A 220 -19.75 16.45 -23.07
CA THR A 220 -18.30 16.42 -22.85
C THR A 220 -18.01 16.20 -21.38
N HIS A 221 -17.21 15.19 -21.08
CA HIS A 221 -16.73 14.82 -19.75
C HIS A 221 -15.22 14.91 -19.72
N GLN A 222 -14.68 15.27 -18.56
CA GLN A 222 -13.25 15.18 -18.30
C GLN A 222 -12.96 13.78 -17.77
N LEU A 223 -12.10 13.04 -18.48
CA LEU A 223 -11.56 11.77 -18.02
C LEU A 223 -10.16 12.03 -17.46
N LEU A 224 -9.90 11.59 -16.23
CA LEU A 224 -8.56 11.49 -15.68
C LEU A 224 -8.04 10.07 -15.93
N THR A 225 -6.84 9.94 -16.49
CA THR A 225 -6.16 8.66 -16.66
C THR A 225 -4.84 8.80 -15.92
N PRO A 226 -4.75 8.34 -14.66
CA PRO A 226 -3.49 8.40 -13.94
C PRO A 226 -2.44 7.56 -14.67
N ASP A 227 -1.22 8.06 -14.72
CA ASP A 227 -0.12 7.44 -15.47
C ASP A 227 1.05 7.22 -14.51
N ASN A 228 1.32 5.96 -14.18
CA ASN A 228 2.33 5.54 -13.23
C ASN A 228 3.69 5.42 -13.92
N ILE A 229 4.44 6.51 -13.94
CA ILE A 229 5.72 6.56 -14.64
C ILE A 229 6.80 5.90 -13.78
N GLU A 230 7.38 4.81 -14.28
CA GLU A 230 8.47 4.07 -13.65
C GLU A 230 9.80 4.40 -14.33
N ALA A 231 10.75 4.95 -13.58
CA ALA A 231 12.07 5.33 -14.08
C ALA A 231 13.17 4.56 -13.35
N TYR A 232 13.80 3.64 -14.06
CA TYR A 232 14.92 2.85 -13.57
C TYR A 232 16.26 3.55 -13.84
N ALA A 233 17.26 3.30 -13.00
CA ALA A 233 18.59 3.83 -13.22
C ALA A 233 19.21 3.23 -14.51
N PRO A 234 20.04 3.98 -15.26
CA PRO A 234 20.72 3.44 -16.44
C PRO A 234 21.45 2.12 -16.16
N GLY A 235 21.16 1.09 -16.96
CA GLY A 235 21.72 -0.26 -16.82
C GLY A 235 21.03 -1.14 -15.78
N SER A 236 19.97 -0.66 -15.12
CA SER A 236 19.09 -1.52 -14.31
C SER A 236 18.08 -2.23 -15.20
N PRO A 237 17.56 -3.40 -14.78
CA PRO A 237 16.45 -4.04 -15.48
C PRO A 237 15.19 -3.16 -15.47
N ILE A 238 14.43 -3.22 -16.56
CA ILE A 238 13.10 -2.62 -16.71
C ILE A 238 12.09 -3.76 -16.55
N PHE A 239 11.20 -3.65 -15.57
CA PHE A 239 10.29 -4.74 -15.22
C PHE A 239 8.92 -4.54 -15.88
N ALA A 240 8.38 -5.61 -16.46
CA ALA A 240 6.96 -5.69 -16.79
C ALA A 240 6.16 -6.06 -15.53
N TRP A 241 4.99 -5.46 -15.38
CA TRP A 241 4.02 -5.82 -14.36
C TRP A 241 3.06 -6.91 -14.87
N SER A 242 2.11 -7.31 -14.03
CA SER A 242 1.01 -8.18 -14.43
C SER A 242 -0.08 -7.31 -15.08
N GLY A 243 0.05 -7.04 -16.37
CA GLY A 243 -0.87 -6.16 -17.10
C GLY A 243 -0.39 -5.88 -18.51
N ASP A 244 -1.07 -4.96 -19.21
CA ASP A 244 -0.57 -4.43 -20.49
C ASP A 244 0.42 -3.29 -20.18
N ASP A 245 1.71 -3.52 -20.37
CA ASP A 245 2.76 -2.56 -20.04
C ASP A 245 3.32 -1.84 -21.27
N THR A 246 3.83 -0.62 -21.05
CA THR A 246 4.57 0.15 -22.07
C THR A 246 6.00 0.36 -21.59
N LEU A 247 6.93 -0.46 -22.06
CA LEU A 247 8.33 -0.40 -21.67
C LEU A 247 9.13 0.38 -22.72
N THR A 248 10.06 1.23 -22.30
CA THR A 248 10.88 2.04 -23.21
C THR A 248 12.36 1.90 -22.89
N GLY A 249 13.13 1.41 -23.86
CA GLY A 249 14.58 1.34 -23.80
C GLY A 249 15.27 2.71 -23.86
N SER A 250 16.52 2.74 -23.47
CA SER A 250 17.44 3.85 -23.60
C SER A 250 18.34 3.68 -24.83
N SER A 251 19.41 4.47 -24.92
CA SER A 251 20.49 4.20 -25.89
C SER A 251 21.61 3.30 -25.31
N GLY A 252 21.41 2.81 -24.09
CA GLY A 252 22.30 1.89 -23.39
C GLY A 252 22.07 0.44 -23.79
N HIS A 253 22.59 -0.48 -22.97
CA HIS A 253 22.23 -1.90 -23.04
C HIS A 253 21.11 -2.12 -22.03
N ASP A 254 19.90 -2.32 -22.52
CA ASP A 254 18.73 -2.46 -21.64
C ASP A 254 18.32 -3.93 -21.49
N THR A 255 17.81 -4.26 -20.32
CA THR A 255 17.25 -5.59 -20.01
C THR A 255 15.79 -5.44 -19.66
N PHE A 256 14.90 -6.03 -20.46
CA PHE A 256 13.47 -6.05 -20.23
C PHE A 256 13.09 -7.38 -19.59
N VAL A 257 12.52 -7.34 -18.39
CA VAL A 257 12.21 -8.52 -17.59
C VAL A 257 10.72 -8.80 -17.65
N PHE A 258 10.34 -9.97 -18.18
CA PHE A 258 8.96 -10.42 -18.22
C PHE A 258 8.80 -11.70 -17.39
N SER A 259 7.86 -11.68 -16.45
CA SER A 259 7.54 -12.82 -15.59
C SER A 259 6.07 -13.18 -15.70
N GLN A 260 5.76 -14.48 -15.84
CA GLN A 260 4.36 -14.89 -15.95
C GLN A 260 3.54 -14.59 -14.68
N PRO A 261 2.26 -14.16 -14.83
CA PRO A 261 1.59 -13.78 -16.07
C PRO A 261 1.86 -12.30 -16.46
N ILE A 262 1.87 -12.03 -17.77
CA ILE A 262 1.87 -10.66 -18.31
C ILE A 262 0.55 -10.39 -19.08
N GLY A 263 0.42 -9.21 -19.68
CA GLY A 263 -0.66 -8.84 -20.59
C GLY A 263 -0.19 -8.80 -22.04
N ASN A 264 -0.56 -7.72 -22.73
CA ASN A 264 -0.11 -7.38 -24.08
C ASN A 264 0.82 -6.18 -24.02
N ASP A 265 2.10 -6.47 -23.90
CA ASP A 265 3.11 -5.46 -23.65
C ASP A 265 3.68 -4.92 -24.94
N VAL A 266 4.08 -3.65 -24.90
CA VAL A 266 4.78 -2.98 -25.99
C VAL A 266 6.12 -2.49 -25.48
N VAL A 267 7.19 -2.90 -26.18
CA VAL A 267 8.54 -2.41 -25.96
C VAL A 267 8.87 -1.40 -27.06
N HIS A 268 9.12 -0.16 -26.67
CA HIS A 268 9.63 0.90 -27.52
C HIS A 268 11.15 1.01 -27.39
N SER A 269 11.80 1.49 -28.46
CA SER A 269 13.24 1.76 -28.49
C SER A 269 14.12 0.53 -28.20
N PHE A 270 13.66 -0.68 -28.57
CA PHE A 270 14.47 -1.89 -28.45
C PHE A 270 15.61 -1.91 -29.48
N GLU A 271 16.85 -1.90 -29.01
CA GLU A 271 18.04 -1.92 -29.86
C GLU A 271 18.56 -3.36 -30.03
N VAL A 272 18.28 -3.94 -31.21
CA VAL A 272 18.61 -5.34 -31.55
C VAL A 272 20.10 -5.66 -31.38
N SER A 273 20.98 -4.65 -31.46
CA SER A 273 22.42 -4.85 -31.33
C SER A 273 22.93 -4.97 -29.88
N SER A 274 22.13 -4.57 -28.88
CA SER A 274 22.57 -4.45 -27.48
C SER A 274 21.59 -5.03 -26.46
N ASP A 275 20.30 -4.96 -26.71
CA ASP A 275 19.27 -5.14 -25.69
C ASP A 275 18.84 -6.60 -25.57
N VAL A 276 18.34 -6.92 -24.38
CA VAL A 276 17.98 -8.28 -23.96
C VAL A 276 16.57 -8.31 -23.37
N ILE A 277 15.83 -9.37 -23.69
CA ILE A 277 14.56 -9.73 -23.08
C ILE A 277 14.82 -10.97 -22.21
N ASP A 278 14.59 -10.87 -20.92
CA ASP A 278 14.62 -12.01 -20.01
C ASP A 278 13.19 -12.55 -19.83
N LEU A 279 12.98 -13.80 -20.24
CA LEU A 279 11.70 -14.50 -20.14
C LEU A 279 11.74 -15.48 -18.99
N ILE A 280 11.06 -15.14 -17.89
CA ILE A 280 11.10 -15.91 -16.66
C ILE A 280 9.80 -16.70 -16.45
N SER A 281 9.95 -17.99 -16.16
CA SER A 281 8.89 -18.96 -15.87
C SER A 281 7.98 -19.30 -17.05
N TYR A 282 8.42 -19.09 -18.30
CA TYR A 282 7.69 -19.47 -19.52
C TYR A 282 7.94 -20.93 -19.96
N GLY A 283 8.92 -21.62 -19.36
CA GLY A 283 9.32 -22.97 -19.74
C GLY A 283 10.06 -23.06 -21.08
N TRP A 284 10.36 -21.92 -21.70
CA TRP A 284 11.23 -21.81 -22.87
C TRP A 284 12.69 -21.89 -22.43
N GLN A 285 13.54 -22.43 -23.30
CA GLN A 285 14.94 -22.69 -22.95
C GLN A 285 15.92 -22.20 -24.02
N SER A 286 15.39 -21.66 -25.12
CA SER A 286 16.20 -21.24 -26.26
C SER A 286 15.48 -20.23 -27.13
N PHE A 287 16.26 -19.45 -27.88
CA PHE A 287 15.74 -18.58 -28.93
C PHE A 287 14.94 -19.33 -30.00
N ALA A 288 15.22 -20.61 -30.25
CA ALA A 288 14.42 -21.41 -31.17
C ALA A 288 12.97 -21.54 -30.68
N ASP A 289 12.75 -21.65 -29.36
CA ASP A 289 11.41 -21.69 -28.78
C ASP A 289 10.68 -20.37 -29.03
N VAL A 290 11.35 -19.24 -28.74
CA VAL A 290 10.84 -17.88 -29.01
C VAL A 290 10.47 -17.73 -30.49
N GLN A 291 11.40 -18.07 -31.38
CA GLN A 291 11.23 -17.89 -32.83
C GLN A 291 10.03 -18.66 -33.38
N THR A 292 9.66 -19.81 -32.80
CA THR A 292 8.43 -20.53 -33.22
C THR A 292 7.13 -19.83 -32.84
N HIS A 293 7.20 -18.85 -31.94
CA HIS A 293 6.09 -18.07 -31.44
C HIS A 293 6.16 -16.58 -31.83
N THR A 294 7.14 -16.19 -32.65
CA THR A 294 7.31 -14.81 -33.11
C THR A 294 6.89 -14.64 -34.56
N ALA A 295 6.11 -13.61 -34.84
CA ALA A 295 5.77 -13.19 -36.20
C ALA A 295 5.66 -11.66 -36.29
N ASP A 296 5.85 -11.10 -37.49
CA ASP A 296 5.57 -9.68 -37.70
C ASP A 296 4.06 -9.41 -37.73
N ASP A 297 3.63 -8.32 -37.11
CA ASP A 297 2.27 -7.79 -37.23
C ASP A 297 2.06 -7.06 -38.57
N ALA A 298 0.89 -6.41 -38.72
CA ALA A 298 0.57 -5.65 -39.94
C ALA A 298 1.43 -4.39 -40.14
N ASN A 299 2.05 -3.89 -39.07
CA ASN A 299 2.94 -2.72 -39.08
C ASN A 299 4.41 -3.12 -39.27
N GLY A 300 4.72 -4.42 -39.20
CA GLY A 300 6.07 -4.96 -39.28
C GLY A 300 6.75 -5.13 -37.93
N ASN A 301 6.04 -4.96 -36.82
CA ASN A 301 6.56 -5.13 -35.48
C ASN A 301 6.61 -6.62 -35.12
N ALA A 302 7.70 -7.07 -34.50
CA ALA A 302 7.85 -8.42 -34.01
C ALA A 302 6.89 -8.62 -32.83
N VAL A 303 6.00 -9.61 -32.94
CA VAL A 303 5.06 -9.99 -31.89
C VAL A 303 5.40 -11.40 -31.42
N ILE A 304 5.82 -11.52 -30.17
CA ILE A 304 6.05 -12.79 -29.48
C ILE A 304 4.73 -13.18 -28.82
N THR A 305 4.10 -14.25 -29.30
CA THR A 305 2.85 -14.77 -28.70
C THR A 305 3.18 -15.76 -27.59
N LEU A 306 2.65 -15.52 -26.41
CA LEU A 306 2.88 -16.32 -25.21
C LEU A 306 1.63 -17.15 -24.88
N ALA A 307 1.62 -17.81 -23.72
CA ALA A 307 0.46 -18.57 -23.27
C ALA A 307 -0.77 -17.66 -23.03
N ASP A 308 -1.96 -18.23 -23.11
CA ASP A 308 -3.23 -17.56 -22.78
C ASP A 308 -3.52 -16.24 -23.53
N GLY A 309 -2.91 -16.06 -24.70
CA GLY A 309 -3.15 -14.91 -25.57
C GLY A 309 -2.33 -13.66 -25.24
N GLN A 310 -1.38 -13.77 -24.31
CA GLN A 310 -0.42 -12.72 -23.95
C GLN A 310 0.57 -12.45 -25.09
N THR A 311 1.06 -11.22 -25.19
CA THR A 311 2.01 -10.85 -26.25
C THR A 311 3.06 -9.86 -25.78
N ILE A 312 4.27 -9.97 -26.32
CA ILE A 312 5.26 -8.90 -26.29
C ILE A 312 5.43 -8.37 -27.71
N THR A 313 5.15 -7.10 -27.92
CA THR A 313 5.33 -6.41 -29.21
C THR A 313 6.58 -5.54 -29.15
N LEU A 314 7.53 -5.74 -30.07
CA LEU A 314 8.71 -4.90 -30.21
C LEU A 314 8.45 -3.85 -31.31
N ASP A 315 8.16 -2.62 -30.88
CA ASP A 315 7.79 -1.54 -31.80
C ASP A 315 8.99 -1.12 -32.66
N GLY A 316 8.82 -1.17 -33.99
CA GLY A 316 9.85 -0.83 -34.97
C GLY A 316 10.91 -1.91 -35.20
N VAL A 317 10.77 -3.11 -34.62
CA VAL A 317 11.71 -4.23 -34.79
C VAL A 317 11.06 -5.36 -35.57
N HIS A 318 11.74 -5.90 -36.60
CA HIS A 318 11.26 -7.07 -37.33
C HIS A 318 11.68 -8.38 -36.66
N ALA A 319 10.83 -9.40 -36.72
CA ALA A 319 11.09 -10.73 -36.16
C ALA A 319 12.34 -11.38 -36.76
N ALA A 320 12.68 -11.06 -38.01
CA ALA A 320 13.85 -11.58 -38.70
C ALA A 320 15.18 -10.99 -38.22
N ASP A 321 15.15 -9.85 -37.53
CA ASP A 321 16.34 -9.17 -37.02
C ASP A 321 16.76 -9.71 -35.63
N LEU A 322 15.82 -10.32 -34.91
CA LEU A 322 16.06 -10.91 -33.61
C LEU A 322 17.03 -12.10 -33.68
N THR A 323 17.87 -12.21 -32.67
CA THR A 323 18.84 -13.31 -32.53
C THR A 323 18.83 -13.88 -31.12
N ALA A 324 19.55 -14.99 -30.92
CA ALA A 324 19.73 -15.57 -29.60
C ALA A 324 20.46 -14.66 -28.60
N ALA A 325 21.14 -13.60 -29.06
CA ALA A 325 21.76 -12.62 -28.16
C ALA A 325 20.75 -11.66 -27.51
N ASN A 326 19.53 -11.59 -28.04
CA ASN A 326 18.47 -10.71 -27.54
C ASN A 326 17.62 -11.36 -26.45
N PHE A 327 17.92 -12.59 -26.04
CA PHE A 327 17.09 -13.36 -25.11
C PHE A 327 17.89 -14.04 -24.02
N GLU A 328 17.43 -13.84 -22.80
CA GLU A 328 17.80 -14.61 -21.62
C GLU A 328 16.55 -15.38 -21.12
N PHE A 329 16.78 -16.45 -20.37
CA PHE A 329 15.71 -17.34 -19.90
C PHE A 329 15.96 -17.68 -18.44
N ASP A 330 14.95 -17.41 -17.60
CA ASP A 330 14.98 -17.70 -16.16
C ASP A 330 16.22 -17.13 -15.45
N VAL A 331 16.71 -15.96 -15.88
CA VAL A 331 17.79 -15.26 -15.18
C VAL A 331 17.20 -14.50 -13.98
N THR A 332 17.92 -14.47 -12.87
CA THR A 332 17.50 -13.65 -11.72
C THR A 332 17.97 -12.21 -11.95
N PRO A 333 17.06 -11.24 -12.12
CA PRO A 333 17.46 -9.85 -12.33
C PRO A 333 18.17 -9.31 -11.09
N THR A 334 19.11 -8.40 -11.29
CA THR A 334 19.83 -7.71 -10.21
C THR A 334 19.73 -6.21 -10.41
N THR A 335 19.28 -5.49 -9.39
CA THR A 335 19.19 -4.03 -9.37
C THR A 335 20.17 -3.46 -8.35
N GLU A 336 20.98 -2.51 -8.78
CA GLU A 336 21.89 -1.76 -7.90
C GLU A 336 21.23 -0.45 -7.47
N ASN A 337 21.03 -0.25 -6.16
CA ASN A 337 20.52 1.01 -5.62
C ASN A 337 21.53 1.65 -4.64
N PRO A 338 22.49 2.45 -5.14
CA PRO A 338 23.42 3.19 -4.30
C PRO A 338 22.89 4.58 -3.88
N GLY A 339 21.78 5.03 -4.46
CA GLY A 339 21.21 6.36 -4.28
C GLY A 339 19.84 6.32 -3.62
N ALA A 340 19.03 7.35 -3.91
CA ALA A 340 17.63 7.35 -3.53
C ALA A 340 16.79 6.78 -4.69
N MET A 341 15.91 5.85 -4.37
CA MET A 341 14.84 5.37 -5.22
C MET A 341 13.51 5.77 -4.57
N THR A 342 12.74 6.65 -5.19
CA THR A 342 11.56 7.26 -4.59
C THR A 342 10.28 6.83 -5.28
N ILE A 343 9.34 6.30 -4.52
CA ILE A 343 7.97 5.98 -4.95
C ILE A 343 7.08 7.08 -4.38
N GLY A 344 6.57 7.94 -5.26
CA GLY A 344 5.71 9.06 -4.89
C GLY A 344 4.31 8.62 -4.48
N ASP A 345 3.58 9.53 -3.83
CA ASP A 345 2.19 9.33 -3.41
C ASP A 345 1.32 8.80 -4.57
N GLY A 346 0.54 7.74 -4.30
CA GLY A 346 -0.31 7.07 -5.28
C GLY A 346 0.43 6.27 -6.37
N ALA A 347 1.76 6.27 -6.39
CA ALA A 347 2.56 5.57 -7.40
C ALA A 347 2.85 4.12 -6.98
N MET A 348 3.17 3.29 -7.97
CA MET A 348 3.60 1.91 -7.80
C MET A 348 4.96 1.70 -8.47
N LEU A 349 5.85 0.93 -7.85
CA LEU A 349 7.10 0.49 -8.49
C LEU A 349 7.23 -1.04 -8.40
N PRO A 350 7.24 -1.77 -9.53
CA PRO A 350 7.54 -3.19 -9.55
C PRO A 350 9.05 -3.45 -9.46
N LEU A 351 9.42 -4.41 -8.61
CA LEU A 351 10.80 -4.91 -8.48
C LEU A 351 10.81 -6.44 -8.28
N SER A 352 11.89 -7.08 -8.72
CA SER A 352 12.12 -8.52 -8.59
C SER A 352 13.61 -8.85 -8.48
N GLY A 353 13.91 -10.03 -7.96
CA GLY A 353 15.24 -10.61 -7.95
C GLY A 353 16.10 -10.11 -6.80
N ILE A 354 17.36 -9.80 -7.09
CA ILE A 354 18.32 -9.32 -6.08
C ILE A 354 18.37 -7.81 -6.15
N ILE A 355 18.11 -7.14 -5.02
CA ILE A 355 18.25 -5.70 -4.90
C ILE A 355 19.43 -5.40 -3.97
N HIS A 356 20.56 -5.00 -4.55
CA HIS A 356 21.71 -4.49 -3.81
C HIS A 356 21.45 -3.04 -3.39
N ASN A 357 20.71 -2.89 -2.31
CA ASN A 357 20.36 -1.61 -1.72
C ASN A 357 21.44 -1.18 -0.72
N THR A 358 22.33 -0.30 -1.16
CA THR A 358 23.29 0.38 -0.27
C THR A 358 22.86 1.82 0.04
N GLY A 359 21.85 2.33 -0.69
CA GLY A 359 21.19 3.60 -0.47
C GLY A 359 19.84 3.46 0.21
N THR A 360 18.84 4.19 -0.30
CA THR A 360 17.50 4.28 0.27
C THR A 360 16.44 4.01 -0.80
N ILE A 361 15.45 3.18 -0.45
CA ILE A 361 14.16 3.09 -1.17
C ILE A 361 13.13 3.82 -0.32
N GLU A 362 12.44 4.81 -0.86
CA GLU A 362 11.50 5.67 -0.13
C GLU A 362 10.08 5.48 -0.67
N LEU A 363 9.13 5.15 0.20
CA LEU A 363 7.70 5.20 -0.09
C LEU A 363 7.15 6.47 0.56
N GLN A 364 6.61 7.37 -0.25
CA GLN A 364 6.20 8.72 0.17
C GLN A 364 4.69 8.91 0.12
N ALA A 365 3.92 7.98 0.71
CA ALA A 365 2.47 8.13 0.80
C ALA A 365 2.08 9.40 1.56
N SER A 366 0.99 10.01 1.11
CA SER A 366 0.37 11.22 1.65
C SER A 366 -1.16 11.18 1.45
N GLY A 367 -1.77 10.02 1.70
CA GLY A 367 -3.21 9.78 1.60
C GLY A 367 -3.66 8.91 0.42
N ASP A 368 -2.76 8.56 -0.50
CA ASP A 368 -3.00 7.57 -1.55
C ASP A 368 -2.02 6.38 -1.42
N ASP A 369 -2.50 5.19 -1.79
CA ASP A 369 -1.71 3.95 -1.74
C ASP A 369 -0.42 4.09 -2.56
N THR A 370 0.72 4.00 -1.87
CA THR A 370 2.06 4.07 -2.47
C THR A 370 2.71 2.71 -2.36
N LEU A 371 2.93 2.05 -3.49
CA LEU A 371 3.15 0.61 -3.55
C LEU A 371 4.54 0.23 -4.07
N LEU A 372 5.34 -0.41 -3.22
CA LEU A 372 6.45 -1.25 -3.68
C LEU A 372 5.91 -2.66 -3.99
N GLN A 373 5.79 -2.98 -5.27
CA GLN A 373 5.23 -4.24 -5.74
C GLN A 373 6.34 -5.27 -5.99
N LEU A 374 6.34 -6.35 -5.21
CA LEU A 374 7.22 -7.49 -5.43
C LEU A 374 6.57 -8.41 -6.47
N ILE A 375 7.25 -8.64 -7.60
CA ILE A 375 6.78 -9.47 -8.69
C ILE A 375 7.55 -10.80 -8.77
N GLN A 376 7.09 -11.73 -9.61
CA GLN A 376 7.76 -13.00 -9.90
C GLN A 376 8.03 -13.86 -8.64
N THR A 377 9.30 -14.09 -8.29
CA THR A 377 9.72 -14.86 -7.11
C THR A 377 9.86 -13.97 -5.87
N GLY A 378 9.77 -12.65 -6.03
CA GLY A 378 9.99 -11.68 -4.97
C GLY A 378 11.38 -11.08 -4.99
N ILE A 379 11.79 -10.54 -3.84
CA ILE A 379 13.01 -9.75 -3.67
C ILE A 379 13.88 -10.34 -2.57
N THR A 380 15.17 -10.52 -2.89
CA THR A 380 16.23 -10.57 -1.88
C THR A 380 16.83 -9.17 -1.73
N LEU A 381 16.63 -8.57 -0.57
CA LEU A 381 17.09 -7.22 -0.24
C LEU A 381 18.37 -7.30 0.60
N ASN A 382 19.50 -6.91 0.00
CA ASN A 382 20.82 -6.93 0.64
C ASN A 382 21.59 -5.62 0.42
N GLY A 383 22.76 -5.45 1.04
CA GLY A 383 23.59 -4.25 0.87
C GLY A 383 23.58 -3.28 2.06
N GLY A 384 22.80 -3.55 3.10
CA GLY A 384 22.81 -2.80 4.36
C GLY A 384 22.19 -1.41 4.31
N GLY A 385 21.45 -1.09 3.25
CA GLY A 385 20.73 0.16 3.07
C GLY A 385 19.40 0.23 3.82
N GLN A 386 18.52 1.12 3.36
CA GLN A 386 17.23 1.42 3.99
C GLN A 386 16.06 1.29 3.02
N VAL A 387 14.92 0.87 3.56
CA VAL A 387 13.58 1.08 2.98
C VAL A 387 12.81 1.95 3.97
N VAL A 388 12.44 3.16 3.57
CA VAL A 388 11.81 4.16 4.43
C VAL A 388 10.39 4.41 3.94
N LEU A 389 9.42 4.13 4.80
CA LEU A 389 8.01 4.42 4.58
C LEU A 389 7.69 5.73 5.31
N SER A 390 6.96 6.64 4.66
CA SER A 390 6.46 7.85 5.32
C SER A 390 5.55 7.48 6.52
N ASP A 391 5.27 8.45 7.40
CA ASP A 391 4.39 8.24 8.55
C ASP A 391 2.91 8.29 8.10
N ASP A 392 2.51 7.34 7.28
CA ASP A 392 1.20 7.23 6.64
C ASP A 392 0.82 5.75 6.46
N ASP A 393 -0.46 5.41 6.64
CA ASP A 393 -0.96 4.03 6.57
C ASP A 393 -1.11 3.50 5.13
N HIS A 394 -1.00 4.37 4.12
CA HIS A 394 -1.10 4.05 2.70
C HIS A 394 0.25 3.62 2.08
N ASN A 395 1.34 3.56 2.83
CA ASN A 395 2.56 2.93 2.33
C ASN A 395 2.39 1.41 2.29
N VAL A 396 2.68 0.78 1.15
CA VAL A 396 2.45 -0.65 0.96
C VAL A 396 3.68 -1.32 0.35
N ILE A 397 4.13 -2.41 0.96
CA ILE A 397 5.06 -3.37 0.36
C ILE A 397 4.30 -4.68 0.20
N ALA A 398 4.01 -5.13 -1.02
CA ALA A 398 3.18 -6.33 -1.22
C ALA A 398 3.71 -7.22 -2.35
N GLY A 399 3.40 -8.52 -2.27
CA GLY A 399 3.66 -9.48 -3.33
C GLY A 399 2.49 -9.60 -4.29
N THR A 400 2.76 -9.87 -5.57
CA THR A 400 1.72 -10.16 -6.57
C THR A 400 0.96 -11.46 -6.29
N ALA A 401 1.52 -12.33 -5.45
CA ALA A 401 0.88 -13.56 -4.97
C ALA A 401 1.46 -13.96 -3.59
N SER A 402 0.78 -14.86 -2.89
CA SER A 402 1.18 -15.27 -1.54
C SER A 402 2.53 -15.99 -1.48
N ASN A 403 3.00 -16.56 -2.59
CA ASN A 403 4.29 -17.25 -2.68
C ASN A 403 5.46 -16.33 -3.07
N VAL A 404 5.20 -15.05 -3.34
CA VAL A 404 6.25 -14.05 -3.57
C VAL A 404 6.97 -13.79 -2.25
N THR A 405 8.30 -13.80 -2.24
CA THR A 405 9.09 -13.61 -1.02
C THR A 405 9.64 -12.20 -0.88
N LEU A 406 9.61 -11.66 0.34
CA LEU A 406 10.48 -10.56 0.75
C LEU A 406 11.51 -11.14 1.71
N ASP A 407 12.75 -11.26 1.25
CA ASP A 407 13.89 -11.68 2.06
C ASP A 407 14.71 -10.45 2.44
N ASN A 408 14.45 -9.86 3.61
CA ASN A 408 15.22 -8.73 4.15
C ASN A 408 16.49 -9.26 4.84
N VAL A 409 17.61 -9.28 4.12
CA VAL A 409 18.85 -9.92 4.59
C VAL A 409 19.59 -9.08 5.62
N ASP A 410 19.84 -7.81 5.31
CA ASP A 410 20.67 -6.93 6.13
C ASP A 410 20.24 -5.46 6.10
N ASN A 411 19.09 -5.16 5.48
CA ASN A 411 18.58 -3.81 5.37
C ASN A 411 17.69 -3.43 6.57
N VAL A 412 17.45 -2.13 6.72
CA VAL A 412 16.49 -1.59 7.68
C VAL A 412 15.23 -1.15 6.94
N ILE A 413 14.09 -1.76 7.25
CA ILE A 413 12.77 -1.31 6.80
C ILE A 413 12.16 -0.52 7.96
N SER A 414 11.76 0.74 7.73
CA SER A 414 11.24 1.59 8.81
C SER A 414 10.13 2.52 8.37
N GLY A 415 9.20 2.84 9.27
CA GLY A 415 8.13 3.81 9.03
C GLY A 415 6.77 3.34 9.53
N ALA A 416 5.72 3.70 8.81
CA ALA A 416 4.35 3.21 9.00
C ALA A 416 3.77 2.68 7.68
N GLY A 417 2.68 1.92 7.75
CA GLY A 417 2.02 1.34 6.57
C GLY A 417 1.81 -0.17 6.67
N GLN A 418 1.86 -0.85 5.54
CA GLN A 418 1.52 -2.26 5.38
C GLN A 418 2.66 -3.04 4.71
N ILE A 419 3.04 -4.18 5.29
CA ILE A 419 3.89 -5.19 4.66
C ILE A 419 3.07 -6.46 4.45
N GLY A 420 2.79 -6.76 3.19
CA GLY A 420 2.23 -8.01 2.69
C GLY A 420 0.76 -7.97 2.28
N GLN A 421 -0.10 -7.17 2.93
CA GLN A 421 -1.56 -7.11 2.70
C GLN A 421 -2.25 -8.49 2.55
N GLY A 422 -1.78 -9.50 3.30
CA GLY A 422 -2.30 -10.86 3.24
C GLY A 422 -1.74 -11.73 2.11
N SER A 423 -0.85 -11.19 1.25
CA SER A 423 -0.31 -11.85 0.06
C SER A 423 1.20 -11.61 -0.07
N LEU A 424 1.98 -12.24 0.81
CA LEU A 424 3.44 -12.22 0.80
C LEU A 424 3.98 -13.37 1.64
N THR A 425 5.19 -13.85 1.36
CA THR A 425 6.01 -14.62 2.31
C THR A 425 7.16 -13.73 2.80
N LEU A 426 7.33 -13.57 4.11
CA LEU A 426 8.34 -12.69 4.69
C LEU A 426 9.42 -13.48 5.44
N SER A 427 10.68 -13.25 5.09
CA SER A 427 11.86 -13.66 5.85
C SER A 427 12.66 -12.42 6.26
N ASN A 428 12.79 -12.18 7.57
CA ASN A 428 13.53 -11.05 8.11
C ASN A 428 14.79 -11.51 8.85
N GLU A 429 15.96 -11.20 8.30
CA GLU A 429 17.27 -11.31 8.95
C GLU A 429 17.84 -9.94 9.32
N GLY A 430 17.36 -8.86 8.69
CA GLY A 430 17.66 -7.46 9.00
C GLY A 430 16.80 -6.87 10.13
N ILE A 431 16.44 -5.60 9.99
CA ILE A 431 15.60 -4.87 10.95
C ILE A 431 14.32 -4.41 10.25
N ILE A 432 13.18 -4.62 10.89
CA ILE A 432 11.91 -3.96 10.57
C ILE A 432 11.48 -3.16 11.80
N ASP A 433 11.40 -1.85 11.69
CA ASP A 433 11.11 -0.93 12.80
C ASP A 433 9.89 -0.03 12.52
N ALA A 434 8.85 -0.18 13.32
CA ALA A 434 7.70 0.71 13.31
C ALA A 434 8.06 2.02 14.02
N THR A 435 8.51 3.02 13.25
CA THR A 435 8.99 4.32 13.77
C THR A 435 7.92 5.42 13.79
N GLY A 436 6.80 5.19 13.09
CA GLY A 436 5.76 6.19 12.87
C GLY A 436 4.81 6.43 14.04
N THR A 437 3.96 7.45 13.86
CA THR A 437 2.77 7.67 14.71
C THR A 437 1.57 6.88 14.21
N HIS A 438 1.55 6.52 12.92
CA HIS A 438 0.71 5.46 12.37
C HIS A 438 1.36 4.09 12.58
N ALA A 439 0.54 3.04 12.60
CA ALA A 439 1.04 1.68 12.80
C ALA A 439 1.78 1.18 11.55
N LEU A 440 2.80 0.35 11.78
CA LEU A 440 3.30 -0.57 10.76
C LEU A 440 2.64 -1.92 10.99
N VAL A 441 1.95 -2.43 9.98
CA VAL A 441 1.26 -3.72 10.03
C VAL A 441 1.97 -4.70 9.12
N ILE A 442 2.30 -5.88 9.64
CA ILE A 442 2.86 -7.00 8.87
C ILE A 442 1.77 -8.07 8.77
N ASP A 443 1.22 -8.22 7.57
CA ASP A 443 0.21 -9.21 7.23
C ASP A 443 0.66 -10.03 6.01
N THR A 444 1.16 -11.24 6.26
CA THR A 444 1.50 -12.25 5.26
C THR A 444 0.36 -13.24 5.00
N GLY A 445 -0.83 -12.98 5.54
CA GLY A 445 -2.02 -13.81 5.41
C GLY A 445 -1.84 -15.17 6.09
N ALA A 446 -1.97 -16.24 5.30
CA ALA A 446 -1.80 -17.60 5.81
C ALA A 446 -0.33 -18.02 6.00
N ASN A 447 0.62 -17.25 5.47
CA ASN A 447 2.04 -17.55 5.63
C ASN A 447 2.54 -17.11 7.00
N VAL A 448 3.54 -17.82 7.50
CA VAL A 448 4.21 -17.51 8.76
C VAL A 448 5.34 -16.51 8.48
N ILE A 449 5.43 -15.45 9.29
CA ILE A 449 6.54 -14.50 9.30
C ILE A 449 7.77 -15.22 9.89
N ALA A 450 8.81 -15.43 9.09
CA ALA A 450 10.07 -15.96 9.58
C ALA A 450 10.95 -14.80 10.06
N ASN A 451 11.19 -14.71 11.38
CA ASN A 451 12.04 -13.67 11.95
C ASN A 451 13.31 -14.26 12.57
N ALA A 452 14.46 -13.96 11.98
CA ALA A 452 15.80 -14.22 12.53
C ALA A 452 16.53 -12.94 12.92
N GLY A 453 16.11 -11.79 12.37
CA GLY A 453 16.58 -10.46 12.72
C GLY A 453 15.75 -9.81 13.84
N THR A 454 15.43 -8.53 13.66
CA THR A 454 14.66 -7.73 14.63
C THR A 454 13.34 -7.26 14.04
N LEU A 455 12.26 -7.49 14.77
CA LEU A 455 10.97 -6.81 14.61
C LEU A 455 10.82 -5.82 15.78
N GLU A 456 10.84 -4.52 15.51
CA GLU A 456 10.94 -3.46 16.51
C GLU A 456 9.78 -2.46 16.40
N ALA A 457 9.37 -1.91 17.55
CA ALA A 457 8.50 -0.74 17.62
C ALA A 457 9.16 0.34 18.47
N THR A 458 9.58 1.42 17.82
CA THR A 458 10.09 2.64 18.46
C THR A 458 9.07 3.78 18.46
N GLY A 459 8.17 3.79 17.48
CA GLY A 459 7.13 4.78 17.25
C GLY A 459 5.87 4.56 18.10
N THR A 460 5.07 5.61 18.26
CA THR A 460 3.84 5.56 19.05
C THR A 460 2.69 4.86 18.34
N GLY A 461 2.76 4.70 17.01
CA GLY A 461 1.77 3.93 16.24
C GLY A 461 1.88 2.42 16.46
N GLY A 462 3.08 1.95 16.82
CA GLY A 462 3.35 0.55 17.13
C GLY A 462 3.50 -0.35 15.91
N LEU A 463 3.93 -1.58 16.19
CA LEU A 463 4.06 -2.67 15.22
C LEU A 463 2.95 -3.69 15.46
N VAL A 464 2.19 -4.02 14.41
CA VAL A 464 1.17 -5.07 14.44
C VAL A 464 1.64 -6.25 13.61
N LEU A 465 1.71 -7.43 14.22
CA LEU A 465 2.03 -8.71 13.57
C LEU A 465 0.71 -9.47 13.38
N ALA A 466 0.04 -9.21 12.26
CA ALA A 466 -1.28 -9.74 11.95
C ALA A 466 -1.25 -11.25 11.61
N SER A 467 -0.10 -11.73 11.12
CA SER A 467 0.12 -13.15 10.80
C SER A 467 0.92 -13.88 11.89
N ALA A 468 0.88 -15.21 11.87
CA ALA A 468 1.68 -16.05 12.76
C ALA A 468 3.18 -15.78 12.57
N VAL A 469 3.96 -15.87 13.65
CA VAL A 469 5.39 -15.55 13.68
C VAL A 469 6.19 -16.78 14.12
N ALA A 470 7.20 -17.15 13.34
CA ALA A 470 8.28 -18.04 13.76
C ALA A 470 9.49 -17.18 14.15
N ASN A 471 9.59 -16.86 15.44
CA ASN A 471 10.64 -15.99 15.97
C ASN A 471 11.85 -16.81 16.43
N SER A 472 12.97 -16.63 15.74
CA SER A 472 14.30 -17.08 16.13
C SER A 472 15.25 -15.93 16.49
N GLY A 473 14.86 -14.70 16.12
CA GLY A 473 15.56 -13.46 16.43
C GLY A 473 14.95 -12.72 17.62
N LEU A 474 14.66 -11.43 17.42
CA LEU A 474 14.15 -10.51 18.43
C LEU A 474 12.82 -9.88 18.00
N ILE A 475 11.86 -9.87 18.93
CA ILE A 475 10.70 -8.98 18.92
C ILE A 475 10.95 -7.91 20.00
N TRP A 476 10.87 -6.63 19.67
CA TRP A 476 11.27 -5.57 20.59
C TRP A 476 10.27 -4.42 20.66
N ALA A 477 9.65 -4.24 21.83
CA ALA A 477 8.94 -3.02 22.18
C ALA A 477 9.93 -2.02 22.81
N ASN A 478 10.50 -1.14 21.99
CA ASN A 478 11.51 -0.16 22.41
C ASN A 478 10.85 1.19 22.69
N GLY A 479 10.04 1.24 23.75
CA GLY A 479 9.19 2.40 24.07
C GLY A 479 7.90 2.49 23.26
N GLY A 480 7.83 1.85 22.08
CA GLY A 480 6.60 1.63 21.31
C GLY A 480 5.84 0.37 21.73
N SER A 481 4.75 0.07 21.04
CA SER A 481 3.94 -1.15 21.27
C SER A 481 4.13 -2.16 20.16
N VAL A 482 4.27 -3.44 20.51
CA VAL A 482 4.18 -4.57 19.57
C VAL A 482 2.95 -5.39 19.92
N THR A 483 2.02 -5.52 18.98
CA THR A 483 0.84 -6.39 19.10
C THR A 483 1.00 -7.57 18.16
N ALA A 484 1.03 -8.78 18.70
CA ALA A 484 1.04 -10.02 17.94
C ALA A 484 -0.36 -10.65 17.94
N GLU A 485 -1.06 -10.50 16.82
CA GLU A 485 -2.39 -11.08 16.60
C GLU A 485 -2.30 -12.57 16.28
N GLY A 486 -1.27 -12.97 15.54
CA GLY A 486 -0.98 -14.36 15.21
C GLY A 486 -0.19 -15.10 16.30
N GLU A 487 -0.21 -16.44 16.23
CA GLU A 487 0.58 -17.30 17.14
C GLU A 487 2.08 -16.97 17.02
N VAL A 488 2.77 -16.85 18.17
CA VAL A 488 4.22 -16.63 18.20
C VAL A 488 4.94 -17.89 18.66
N THR A 489 5.70 -18.48 17.75
CA THR A 489 6.48 -19.70 17.97
C THR A 489 7.98 -19.43 17.85
N GLY A 490 8.79 -20.47 18.07
CA GLY A 490 10.24 -20.41 17.96
C GLY A 490 10.92 -20.15 19.30
N ASN A 491 12.22 -19.88 19.23
CA ASN A 491 13.16 -19.84 20.35
C ASN A 491 13.94 -18.52 20.41
N GLY A 492 13.45 -17.50 19.70
CA GLY A 492 13.88 -16.12 19.82
C GLY A 492 13.31 -15.44 21.07
N ASN A 493 13.75 -14.21 21.30
CA ASN A 493 13.38 -13.43 22.47
C ASN A 493 12.33 -12.36 22.13
N ALA A 494 11.60 -11.95 23.15
CA ALA A 494 10.79 -10.74 23.18
C ALA A 494 11.36 -9.80 24.25
N LEU A 495 11.62 -8.53 23.93
CA LEU A 495 12.20 -7.54 24.83
C LEU A 495 11.28 -6.34 24.99
N ILE A 496 11.11 -5.89 26.23
CA ILE A 496 10.37 -4.68 26.58
C ILE A 496 11.34 -3.68 27.19
N SER A 497 11.48 -2.51 26.58
CA SER A 497 12.33 -1.41 27.05
C SER A 497 11.53 -0.12 27.20
N GLY A 498 11.95 0.77 28.10
CA GLY A 498 11.26 2.03 28.35
C GLY A 498 9.80 1.81 28.75
N ALA A 499 8.88 2.60 28.19
CA ALA A 499 7.43 2.44 28.39
C ALA A 499 6.79 1.47 27.37
N GLY A 500 7.59 0.55 26.82
CA GLY A 500 7.15 -0.33 25.75
C GLY A 500 6.06 -1.32 26.20
N THR A 501 5.25 -1.76 25.24
CA THR A 501 4.21 -2.77 25.45
C THR A 501 4.39 -3.92 24.49
N ILE A 502 4.29 -5.16 24.98
CA ILE A 502 4.08 -6.33 24.12
C ILE A 502 2.73 -6.94 24.47
N GLU A 503 1.88 -7.13 23.46
CA GLU A 503 0.60 -7.82 23.57
C GLU A 503 0.62 -9.08 22.70
N PHE A 504 0.31 -10.23 23.30
CA PHE A 504 0.07 -11.48 22.58
C PHE A 504 -1.43 -11.77 22.60
N GLN A 505 -2.10 -11.59 21.47
CA GLN A 505 -3.53 -11.87 21.34
C GLN A 505 -3.82 -13.37 21.17
N ALA A 506 -2.86 -14.10 20.60
CA ALA A 506 -2.88 -15.55 20.43
C ALA A 506 -1.84 -16.26 21.32
N ALA A 507 -1.79 -17.60 21.23
CA ALA A 507 -0.79 -18.40 21.92
C ALA A 507 0.64 -17.94 21.59
N SER A 508 1.50 -17.92 22.61
CA SER A 508 2.89 -17.48 22.46
C SER A 508 3.85 -18.34 23.27
N ALA A 509 4.93 -18.75 22.63
CA ALA A 509 6.06 -19.45 23.23
C ALA A 509 7.27 -18.54 23.47
N ALA A 510 7.14 -17.22 23.23
CA ALA A 510 8.26 -16.28 23.30
C ALA A 510 8.85 -16.15 24.72
N GLY A 511 10.17 -16.06 24.80
CA GLY A 511 10.87 -15.66 26.03
C GLY A 511 10.84 -14.15 26.19
N VAL A 512 9.95 -13.63 27.03
CA VAL A 512 9.81 -12.19 27.32
C VAL A 512 10.80 -11.76 28.39
N THR A 513 11.49 -10.64 28.17
CA THR A 513 12.35 -9.98 29.14
C THR A 513 11.98 -8.51 29.24
N PHE A 514 11.78 -8.02 30.47
CA PHE A 514 11.77 -6.60 30.77
C PHE A 514 13.21 -6.12 30.97
N ASP A 515 13.57 -5.03 30.28
CA ASP A 515 14.85 -4.37 30.50
C ASP A 515 14.88 -3.74 31.91
N THR A 516 16.07 -3.60 32.47
CA THR A 516 16.32 -3.13 33.85
C THR A 516 15.81 -1.73 34.18
N THR A 517 15.44 -0.95 33.16
CA THR A 517 14.86 0.40 33.33
C THR A 517 13.49 0.52 32.68
N ALA A 518 12.86 -0.61 32.35
CA ALA A 518 11.52 -0.61 31.80
C ALA A 518 10.52 -0.08 32.84
N ALA A 519 9.48 0.55 32.32
CA ALA A 519 8.19 0.72 32.98
C ALA A 519 7.18 0.11 32.00
N GLY A 520 7.38 -1.18 31.73
CA GLY A 520 6.82 -1.84 30.57
C GLY A 520 5.53 -2.61 30.88
N HIS A 521 4.83 -2.98 29.81
CA HIS A 521 3.58 -3.73 29.89
C HIS A 521 3.68 -5.02 29.08
N LEU A 522 3.38 -6.16 29.70
CA LEU A 522 3.14 -7.43 28.99
C LEU A 522 1.66 -7.77 29.09
N ILE A 523 0.98 -7.89 27.94
CA ILE A 523 -0.43 -8.26 27.87
C ILE A 523 -0.55 -9.66 27.26
N LEU A 524 -1.24 -10.56 27.97
CA LEU A 524 -1.50 -11.94 27.53
C LEU A 524 -3.00 -12.16 27.41
N ASP A 525 -3.52 -12.09 26.18
CA ASP A 525 -4.96 -12.34 25.94
C ASP A 525 -5.29 -13.83 26.06
N ASP A 526 -4.39 -14.68 25.55
CA ASP A 526 -4.46 -16.13 25.67
C ASP A 526 -3.42 -16.67 26.67
N ALA A 527 -3.46 -16.15 27.90
CA ALA A 527 -2.55 -16.54 28.98
C ALA A 527 -2.58 -18.04 29.33
N PHE A 528 -3.62 -18.77 28.92
CA PHE A 528 -3.74 -20.22 29.14
C PHE A 528 -2.89 -21.05 28.16
N HIS A 529 -2.56 -20.49 27.00
CA HIS A 529 -1.69 -21.10 26.00
C HIS A 529 -0.34 -20.37 25.87
N PHE A 530 -0.03 -19.42 26.76
CA PHE A 530 1.32 -18.90 26.90
C PHE A 530 2.24 -19.99 27.47
N SER A 531 3.20 -20.46 26.66
CA SER A 531 4.18 -21.47 27.05
C SER A 531 5.60 -20.93 27.18
N GLY A 532 5.76 -19.62 26.98
CA GLY A 532 7.03 -18.92 27.10
C GLY A 532 7.48 -18.70 28.55
N THR A 533 8.46 -17.82 28.71
CA THR A 533 8.97 -17.39 30.02
C THR A 533 8.95 -15.87 30.12
N VAL A 534 8.83 -15.34 31.33
CA VAL A 534 8.93 -13.89 31.59
C VAL A 534 10.07 -13.63 32.58
N GLY A 535 10.98 -12.72 32.26
CA GLY A 535 12.09 -12.35 33.14
C GLY A 535 12.24 -10.83 33.29
N GLY A 536 12.98 -10.40 34.31
CA GLY A 536 13.37 -8.99 34.47
C GLY A 536 12.32 -8.09 35.14
N VAL A 537 11.17 -8.64 35.55
CA VAL A 537 10.06 -7.87 36.16
C VAL A 537 10.54 -7.11 37.40
N ASP A 538 10.33 -5.80 37.42
CA ASP A 538 10.60 -4.95 38.58
C ASP A 538 9.37 -4.20 39.11
N GLY A 539 9.58 -3.18 39.96
CA GLY A 539 8.50 -2.42 40.59
C GLY A 539 7.72 -1.47 39.66
N ASN A 540 8.19 -1.25 38.44
CA ASN A 540 7.59 -0.36 37.46
C ASN A 540 6.91 -1.12 36.31
N ASP A 541 7.06 -2.43 36.25
CA ASP A 541 6.48 -3.28 35.22
C ASP A 541 5.14 -3.87 35.66
N ASP A 542 4.33 -4.24 34.66
CA ASP A 542 3.13 -5.03 34.89
C ASP A 542 2.89 -6.11 33.83
N ILE A 543 2.17 -7.15 34.28
CA ILE A 543 1.72 -8.26 33.45
C ILE A 543 0.19 -8.31 33.53
N ASP A 544 -0.48 -8.05 32.43
CA ASP A 544 -1.93 -8.15 32.30
C ASP A 544 -2.32 -9.54 31.82
N ILE A 545 -3.12 -10.24 32.64
CA ILE A 545 -3.63 -11.57 32.36
C ILE A 545 -5.10 -11.46 31.99
N LYS A 546 -5.42 -11.54 30.69
CA LYS A 546 -6.83 -11.61 30.28
C LYS A 546 -7.39 -13.00 30.52
N GLY A 547 -8.72 -13.07 30.54
CA GLY A 547 -9.46 -14.33 30.75
C GLY A 547 -9.49 -14.83 32.19
N VAL A 548 -8.76 -14.18 33.11
CA VAL A 548 -8.91 -14.35 34.56
C VAL A 548 -9.52 -13.08 35.13
N SER A 549 -10.79 -13.12 35.53
CA SER A 549 -11.50 -11.91 35.97
C SER A 549 -11.03 -11.42 37.34
N PHE A 550 -10.85 -10.11 37.50
CA PHE A 550 -10.59 -9.51 38.80
C PHE A 550 -11.86 -9.45 39.68
N GLY A 551 -11.76 -9.91 40.93
CA GLY A 551 -12.84 -9.89 41.90
C GLY A 551 -12.49 -10.56 43.23
N ALA A 552 -13.50 -10.78 44.07
CA ALA A 552 -13.30 -11.31 45.43
C ALA A 552 -12.74 -12.76 45.49
N GLY A 553 -12.77 -13.49 44.36
CA GLY A 553 -12.22 -14.84 44.22
C GLY A 553 -10.85 -14.88 43.56
N THR A 554 -10.32 -13.74 43.12
CA THR A 554 -9.03 -13.66 42.43
C THR A 554 -7.90 -13.85 43.42
N THR A 555 -6.94 -14.70 43.08
CA THR A 555 -5.74 -14.93 43.87
C THR A 555 -4.51 -14.99 42.98
N VAL A 556 -3.43 -14.36 43.43
CA VAL A 556 -2.08 -14.49 42.87
C VAL A 556 -1.19 -15.28 43.82
N SER A 557 -0.34 -16.15 43.30
CA SER A 557 0.68 -16.83 44.08
C SER A 557 1.92 -17.13 43.24
N PHE A 558 3.09 -17.09 43.85
CA PHE A 558 4.35 -17.45 43.20
C PHE A 558 5.00 -18.63 43.93
N THR A 559 5.32 -19.68 43.16
CA THR A 559 6.02 -20.88 43.68
C THR A 559 7.39 -20.97 43.03
N GLU A 560 8.44 -20.82 43.84
CA GLU A 560 9.82 -20.99 43.40
C GLU A 560 10.09 -22.39 42.84
N ASN A 561 10.90 -22.45 41.79
CA ASN A 561 11.39 -23.71 41.26
C ASN A 561 12.51 -24.28 42.15
N GLN A 562 12.78 -25.59 42.03
CA GLN A 562 13.80 -26.26 42.86
C GLN A 562 15.23 -25.73 42.62
N ALA A 563 15.48 -25.11 41.45
CA ALA A 563 16.78 -24.59 41.09
C ALA A 563 17.07 -23.19 41.68
N GLY A 564 16.05 -22.49 42.20
CA GLY A 564 16.17 -21.12 42.71
C GLY A 564 16.47 -20.08 41.62
N THR A 565 16.15 -20.40 40.35
CA THR A 565 16.42 -19.54 39.17
C THR A 565 15.15 -18.92 38.60
N GLY A 566 13.99 -19.16 39.23
CA GLY A 566 12.68 -18.79 38.72
C GLY A 566 11.56 -19.48 39.50
N GLY A 567 10.36 -19.46 38.93
CA GLY A 567 9.20 -20.12 39.51
C GLY A 567 7.97 -20.02 38.63
N THR A 568 6.83 -20.43 39.16
CA THR A 568 5.53 -20.32 38.48
C THR A 568 4.67 -19.31 39.21
N LEU A 569 4.30 -18.23 38.51
CA LEU A 569 3.26 -17.29 38.92
C LEU A 569 1.90 -17.89 38.51
N THR A 570 1.04 -18.13 39.48
CA THR A 570 -0.30 -18.69 39.29
C THR A 570 -1.32 -17.60 39.58
N VAL A 571 -2.18 -17.28 38.61
CA VAL A 571 -3.27 -16.32 38.74
C VAL A 571 -4.58 -17.05 38.48
N THR A 572 -5.55 -16.95 39.40
CA THR A 572 -6.85 -17.63 39.25
C THR A 572 -8.00 -16.83 39.84
N ASP A 573 -9.17 -16.90 39.21
CA ASP A 573 -10.44 -16.36 39.71
C ASP A 573 -11.32 -17.46 40.36
N GLY A 574 -10.77 -18.67 40.52
CA GLY A 574 -11.44 -19.87 41.00
C GLY A 574 -12.15 -20.71 39.91
N ALA A 575 -12.35 -20.15 38.71
CA ALA A 575 -12.89 -20.86 37.54
C ALA A 575 -11.82 -21.10 36.46
N HIS A 576 -10.95 -20.11 36.25
CA HIS A 576 -9.87 -20.11 35.30
C HIS A 576 -8.54 -19.91 36.02
N THR A 577 -7.47 -20.53 35.52
CA THR A 577 -6.13 -20.46 36.13
C THR A 577 -5.08 -20.33 35.04
N ALA A 578 -4.33 -19.22 35.06
CA ALA A 578 -3.15 -19.01 34.22
C ALA A 578 -1.87 -19.32 35.02
N ASN A 579 -0.89 -19.95 34.37
CA ASN A 579 0.40 -20.30 34.97
C ASN A 579 1.52 -19.71 34.11
N ILE A 580 2.21 -18.70 34.63
CA ILE A 580 3.28 -18.00 33.92
C ILE A 580 4.62 -18.41 34.51
N VAL A 581 5.55 -18.85 33.68
CA VAL A 581 6.91 -19.20 34.12
C VAL A 581 7.72 -17.92 34.23
N LEU A 582 8.15 -17.58 35.45
CA LEU A 582 9.04 -16.44 35.68
C LEU A 582 10.50 -16.91 35.83
N LEU A 583 11.41 -16.15 35.23
CA LEU A 583 12.86 -16.27 35.40
C LEU A 583 13.36 -15.16 36.32
N GLY A 584 14.21 -15.50 37.28
CA GLY A 584 14.70 -14.58 38.31
C GLY A 584 14.31 -14.99 39.73
N GLN A 585 14.72 -14.17 40.70
CA GLN A 585 14.38 -14.38 42.11
C GLN A 585 13.36 -13.32 42.53
N TYR A 586 12.21 -13.76 43.02
CA TYR A 586 11.09 -12.90 43.40
C TYR A 586 10.64 -13.24 44.81
N ASP A 587 10.26 -12.24 45.61
CA ASP A 587 9.57 -12.50 46.87
C ASP A 587 8.17 -13.05 46.56
N PRO A 588 7.78 -14.23 47.06
CA PRO A 588 6.43 -14.76 46.87
C PRO A 588 5.28 -13.84 47.31
N ASN A 589 5.54 -12.90 48.22
CA ASN A 589 4.57 -11.92 48.70
C ASN A 589 4.66 -10.56 47.98
N GLY A 590 5.61 -10.39 47.07
CA GLY A 590 5.79 -9.15 46.32
C GLY A 590 4.78 -8.96 45.19
N PHE A 591 4.07 -10.00 44.77
CA PHE A 591 3.06 -9.91 43.72
C PHE A 591 1.71 -9.47 44.26
N ALA A 592 1.04 -8.58 43.53
CA ALA A 592 -0.30 -8.11 43.85
C ALA A 592 -1.18 -8.00 42.61
N GLU A 593 -2.43 -8.45 42.74
CA GLU A 593 -3.49 -8.29 41.75
C GLU A 593 -4.17 -6.91 41.83
N LYS A 594 -4.52 -6.36 40.67
CA LYS A 594 -5.29 -5.12 40.53
C LYS A 594 -6.38 -5.29 39.47
N ALA A 595 -7.44 -4.50 39.62
CA ALA A 595 -8.42 -4.35 38.56
C ALA A 595 -7.73 -3.74 37.33
N ASP A 596 -7.93 -4.36 36.17
CA ASP A 596 -7.52 -3.79 34.90
C ASP A 596 -8.60 -2.83 34.37
N THR A 597 -8.37 -2.26 33.19
CA THR A 597 -9.35 -1.41 32.49
C THR A 597 -10.34 -2.23 31.64
N THR A 598 -10.16 -3.55 31.56
CA THR A 598 -10.95 -4.46 30.74
C THR A 598 -11.49 -5.66 31.56
N ASN A 599 -11.50 -6.88 31.01
CA ASN A 599 -12.01 -8.09 31.66
C ASN A 599 -10.86 -9.08 31.99
N GLY A 600 -9.86 -8.59 32.72
CA GLY A 600 -8.66 -9.34 33.10
C GLY A 600 -8.23 -9.09 34.54
N THR A 601 -6.98 -9.45 34.84
CA THR A 601 -6.32 -9.18 36.11
C THR A 601 -4.92 -8.66 35.85
N LEU A 602 -4.64 -7.45 36.31
CA LEU A 602 -3.32 -6.83 36.21
C LEU A 602 -2.45 -7.27 37.39
N ILE A 603 -1.24 -7.74 37.12
CA ILE A 603 -0.26 -8.15 38.13
C ILE A 603 0.87 -7.13 38.20
N THR A 604 1.15 -6.67 39.41
CA THR A 604 2.31 -5.81 39.72
C THR A 604 3.23 -6.50 40.71
N TYR A 605 4.50 -6.10 40.74
CA TYR A 605 5.50 -6.62 41.67
C TYR A 605 6.06 -5.49 42.56
N ASP A 606 6.28 -5.75 43.85
CA ASP A 606 7.00 -4.86 44.76
C ASP A 606 8.22 -5.61 45.35
N PRO A 607 9.45 -5.27 44.91
CA PRO A 607 10.66 -5.91 45.42
C PRO A 607 11.01 -5.53 46.87
N HIS A 608 10.33 -4.54 47.46
CA HIS A 608 10.59 -4.04 48.82
C HIS A 608 9.58 -4.50 49.85
N HIS A 609 8.80 -5.55 49.57
CA HIS A 609 7.84 -6.08 50.52
C HIS A 609 8.54 -6.66 51.77
N ILE A 610 8.78 -5.81 52.78
CA ILE A 610 9.24 -6.24 54.10
C ILE A 610 8.00 -6.63 54.91
N ALA A 611 7.91 -7.91 55.23
CA ALA A 611 6.83 -8.54 56.02
C ALA A 611 6.48 -7.83 57.33
#